data_AF-H2Z3G5-F1
#
_entry.id   AF-H2Z3G5-F1
#
_cell.length_a   1.000
_cell.length_b   1.000
_cell.length_c   1.000
_cell.angle_alpha   90.00
_cell.angle_beta   90.00
_cell.angle_gamma   90.00
#
_symmetry.space_group_name_H-M   'P 1'
#
loop_
_entity.id
_entity.type
_entity.pdbx_description
1 polymer ?
#
loop_
_entity_poly.entity_id
_entity_poly.type
_entity_poly.pdbx_seq_one_letter_code
_entity_poly.pdbx_strand_id
1 'polypeptide(L)'
;MSNFTTSAPGDAWDCSKVHTSEELWQQFSEHGMHYYGVMSVPLIALVLIFSIYLDEVFFLLRGSVNKERTRSAIWILSAYPFWGICFTTGLFAPRTSEVVAFASNYYYAVGLKKFVQYVIQHYGSREALVEALKGDKVVPSNPVPCCFVCCCHNQPLSLKRFRKLEWVVYQVVWIYPVFGFLQLVMFAEFYGRMTIAVRLVMALLGGVCTCSSFVCLYGYIIIGGSSRFTLKQFRYQGKFITVQMLVGFNTLQKSTINLLS
;
A
#
# COMPACT_ATOMS: atom_id res chain seq x y z
N MET A 1 -14.10 50.53 -18.15
CA MET A 1 -12.82 50.84 -17.48
C MET A 1 -12.97 50.50 -16.00
N SER A 2 -12.17 49.51 -15.54
CA SER A 2 -11.62 49.33 -14.18
C SER A 2 -12.58 49.49 -12.97
N ASN A 3 -12.85 48.46 -12.17
CA ASN A 3 -11.86 47.80 -11.32
C ASN A 3 -12.24 46.34 -11.03
N PHE A 4 -11.52 45.39 -11.64
CA PHE A 4 -11.30 44.10 -11.00
C PHE A 4 -10.31 44.37 -9.86
N THR A 5 -10.80 44.36 -8.63
CA THR A 5 -9.93 44.25 -7.46
C THR A 5 -9.23 42.90 -7.55
N THR A 6 -7.96 42.94 -7.95
CA THR A 6 -6.96 41.92 -7.70
C THR A 6 -6.84 41.76 -6.19
N SER A 7 -7.65 40.88 -5.61
CA SER A 7 -7.36 40.29 -4.30
C SER A 7 -6.02 39.56 -4.41
N ALA A 8 -5.13 39.82 -3.45
CA ALA A 8 -3.80 39.24 -3.32
C ALA A 8 -3.80 37.72 -3.56
N PRO A 9 -2.69 37.12 -4.04
CA PRO A 9 -2.57 35.67 -4.12
C PRO A 9 -2.89 35.10 -2.73
N GLY A 10 -4.01 34.38 -2.63
CA GLY A 10 -4.46 33.78 -1.39
C GLY A 10 -3.30 32.98 -0.78
N ASP A 11 -3.12 33.15 0.53
CA ASP A 11 -2.04 32.52 1.29
C ASP A 11 -1.86 31.08 0.83
N ALA A 12 -0.62 30.73 0.45
CA ALA A 12 -0.27 29.40 0.00
C ALA A 12 -0.80 28.37 1.01
N TRP A 13 -1.48 27.33 0.51
CA TRP A 13 -2.13 26.32 1.34
C TRP A 13 -1.14 25.78 2.37
N ASP A 14 -1.41 26.04 3.66
CA ASP A 14 -0.52 25.65 4.74
C ASP A 14 -0.63 24.14 4.99
N CYS A 15 0.14 23.37 4.23
CA CYS A 15 0.25 21.92 4.36
C CYS A 15 0.76 21.46 5.75
N SER A 16 1.18 22.37 6.63
CA SER A 16 1.57 22.05 8.01
C SER A 16 0.35 21.87 8.93
N LYS A 17 -0.82 22.44 8.55
CA LYS A 17 -2.06 22.33 9.33
C LYS A 17 -3.00 21.29 8.73
N VAL A 18 -3.51 20.40 9.58
CA VAL A 18 -4.55 19.45 9.18
C VAL A 18 -5.88 20.18 9.14
N HIS A 19 -6.36 20.47 7.93
CA HIS A 19 -7.62 21.17 7.70
C HIS A 19 -8.83 20.32 8.09
N THR A 20 -9.87 20.98 8.59
CA THR A 20 -11.16 20.34 8.81
C THR A 20 -11.88 20.12 7.48
N SER A 21 -12.77 19.13 7.42
CA SER A 21 -13.62 18.93 6.24
C SER A 21 -14.50 20.17 5.97
N GLU A 22 -14.88 20.91 7.01
CA GLU A 22 -15.69 22.13 6.91
C GLU A 22 -14.95 23.27 6.21
N GLU A 23 -13.68 23.53 6.57
CA GLU A 23 -12.82 24.49 5.87
C GLU A 23 -12.64 24.14 4.38
N LEU A 24 -12.56 22.84 4.09
CA LEU A 24 -12.43 22.34 2.73
C LEU A 24 -13.71 22.61 1.92
N TRP A 25 -14.89 22.40 2.51
CA TRP A 25 -16.17 22.75 1.89
C TRP A 25 -16.38 24.26 1.75
N GLN A 26 -15.90 25.07 2.69
CA GLN A 26 -15.94 26.54 2.58
C GLN A 26 -15.07 27.04 1.43
N GLN A 27 -13.83 26.55 1.29
CA GLN A 27 -12.99 26.87 0.13
C GLN A 27 -13.60 26.42 -1.20
N PHE A 28 -14.29 25.28 -1.19
CA PHE A 28 -15.02 24.78 -2.36
C PHE A 28 -16.16 25.71 -2.78
N SER A 29 -16.83 26.35 -1.82
CA SER A 29 -17.85 27.35 -2.08
C SER A 29 -17.26 28.66 -2.64
N GLU A 30 -16.07 29.06 -2.21
CA GLU A 30 -15.48 30.36 -2.55
C GLU A 30 -14.69 30.34 -3.87
N HIS A 31 -13.94 29.27 -4.16
CA HIS A 31 -13.01 29.20 -5.30
C HIS A 31 -13.47 28.22 -6.39
N GLY A 32 -14.75 27.86 -6.35
CA GLY A 32 -15.38 26.69 -6.96
C GLY A 32 -14.70 26.10 -8.20
N MET A 33 -14.63 26.84 -9.31
CA MET A 33 -14.39 26.24 -10.63
C MET A 33 -13.06 25.48 -10.77
N HIS A 34 -11.97 25.97 -10.17
CA HIS A 34 -10.68 25.27 -10.19
C HIS A 34 -10.68 24.03 -9.26
N TYR A 35 -11.29 24.16 -8.09
CA TYR A 35 -11.36 23.10 -7.09
C TYR A 35 -12.28 21.94 -7.50
N TYR A 36 -13.42 22.24 -8.13
CA TYR A 36 -14.29 21.22 -8.77
C TYR A 36 -13.50 20.41 -9.81
N GLY A 37 -12.67 21.07 -10.62
CA GLY A 37 -11.82 20.42 -11.61
C GLY A 37 -10.84 19.42 -10.97
N VAL A 38 -10.05 19.88 -10.00
CA VAL A 38 -9.03 19.03 -9.35
C VAL A 38 -9.65 17.87 -8.56
N MET A 39 -10.75 18.10 -7.84
CA MET A 39 -11.43 17.05 -7.05
C MET A 39 -12.23 16.05 -7.91
N SER A 40 -12.61 16.41 -9.14
CA SER A 40 -13.28 15.49 -10.04
C SER A 40 -12.36 14.37 -10.55
N VAL A 41 -11.06 14.64 -10.70
CA VAL A 41 -10.05 13.69 -11.21
C VAL A 41 -10.01 12.38 -10.39
N PRO A 42 -9.83 12.40 -9.05
CA PRO A 42 -9.80 11.17 -8.25
C PRO A 42 -11.14 10.43 -8.23
N LEU A 43 -12.28 11.13 -8.37
CA LEU A 43 -13.59 10.49 -8.49
C LEU A 43 -13.73 9.75 -9.82
N ILE A 44 -13.33 10.37 -10.93
CA ILE A 44 -13.33 9.73 -12.25
C ILE A 44 -12.41 8.51 -12.24
N ALA A 45 -11.20 8.65 -11.67
CA ALA A 45 -10.27 7.54 -11.53
C ALA A 45 -10.86 6.39 -10.69
N LEU A 46 -11.57 6.69 -9.60
CA LEU A 46 -12.25 5.69 -8.78
C LEU A 46 -13.30 4.92 -9.58
N VAL A 47 -14.14 5.62 -10.34
CA VAL A 47 -15.16 5.00 -11.20
C VAL A 47 -14.50 4.09 -12.24
N LEU A 48 -13.42 4.54 -12.88
CA LEU A 48 -12.68 3.73 -13.85
C LEU A 48 -12.08 2.47 -13.23
N ILE A 49 -11.46 2.58 -12.04
CA ILE A 49 -10.90 1.42 -11.31
C ILE A 49 -12.01 0.41 -10.99
N PHE A 50 -13.18 0.90 -10.57
CA PHE A 50 -14.32 0.05 -10.25
C PHE A 50 -14.89 -0.65 -11.50
N SER A 51 -15.02 0.07 -12.61
CA SER A 51 -15.47 -0.51 -13.88
C SER A 51 -14.52 -1.60 -14.40
N ILE A 52 -13.21 -1.35 -14.36
CA ILE A 52 -12.19 -2.35 -14.73
C ILE A 52 -12.25 -3.56 -13.79
N TYR A 53 -12.46 -3.33 -12.49
CA TYR A 53 -12.62 -4.42 -11.52
C TYR A 53 -13.83 -5.31 -11.87
N LEU A 54 -14.98 -4.73 -12.16
CA LEU A 54 -16.19 -5.47 -12.50
C LEU A 54 -16.02 -6.29 -13.80
N ASP A 55 -15.41 -5.71 -14.83
CA ASP A 55 -15.17 -6.39 -16.10
C ASP A 55 -14.26 -7.61 -15.93
N GLU A 56 -13.14 -7.45 -15.20
CA GLU A 56 -12.22 -8.54 -14.85
C GLU A 56 -12.89 -9.62 -13.99
N VAL A 57 -13.72 -9.24 -13.01
CA VAL A 57 -14.48 -10.21 -12.20
C VAL A 57 -15.46 -10.99 -13.07
N PHE A 58 -16.19 -10.32 -13.96
CA PHE A 58 -17.13 -10.97 -14.87
C PHE A 58 -16.42 -11.95 -15.81
N PHE A 59 -15.29 -11.55 -16.38
CA PHE A 59 -14.44 -12.41 -17.21
C PHE A 59 -13.92 -13.63 -16.44
N LEU A 60 -13.41 -13.43 -15.21
CA LEU A 60 -12.90 -14.51 -14.36
C LEU A 60 -14.00 -15.47 -13.92
N LEU A 61 -15.20 -14.99 -13.65
CA LEU A 61 -16.34 -15.85 -13.29
C LEU A 61 -16.82 -16.67 -14.49
N ARG A 62 -16.87 -16.06 -15.68
CA ARG A 62 -17.31 -16.72 -16.91
C ARG A 62 -16.32 -17.76 -17.43
N GLY A 63 -15.01 -17.53 -17.26
CA GLY A 63 -13.95 -18.41 -17.74
C GLY A 63 -13.43 -19.44 -16.73
N SER A 64 -13.98 -19.51 -15.51
CA SER A 64 -13.39 -20.34 -14.45
C SER A 64 -13.90 -21.78 -14.42
N VAL A 65 -12.96 -22.71 -14.48
CA VAL A 65 -13.18 -24.13 -14.17
C VAL A 65 -12.96 -24.44 -12.68
N ASN A 66 -12.14 -23.65 -11.97
CA ASN A 66 -11.80 -23.87 -10.56
C ASN A 66 -12.19 -22.68 -9.68
N LYS A 67 -13.27 -22.88 -8.89
CA LYS A 67 -13.89 -21.86 -8.04
C LYS A 67 -12.97 -21.34 -6.94
N GLU A 68 -12.10 -22.17 -6.37
CA GLU A 68 -11.20 -21.73 -5.28
C GLU A 68 -10.12 -20.78 -5.78
N ARG A 69 -9.53 -21.10 -6.93
CA ARG A 69 -8.50 -20.26 -7.56
C ARG A 69 -9.08 -18.90 -7.97
N THR A 70 -10.27 -18.90 -8.54
CA THR A 70 -10.97 -17.67 -8.94
C THR A 70 -11.35 -16.82 -7.74
N ARG A 71 -11.83 -17.41 -6.65
CA ARG A 71 -12.14 -16.66 -5.42
C ARG A 71 -10.90 -15.97 -4.85
N SER A 72 -9.76 -16.66 -4.80
CA SER A 72 -8.50 -16.06 -4.34
C SER A 72 -8.01 -14.94 -5.28
N ALA A 73 -8.17 -15.10 -6.59
CA ALA A 73 -7.82 -14.06 -7.56
C ALA A 73 -8.71 -12.81 -7.44
N ILE A 74 -10.03 -13.00 -7.31
CA ILE A 74 -11.00 -11.90 -7.11
C ILE A 74 -10.68 -11.13 -5.82
N TRP A 75 -10.31 -11.82 -4.75
CA TRP A 75 -9.92 -11.19 -3.48
C TRP A 75 -8.66 -10.33 -3.60
N ILE A 76 -7.67 -10.78 -4.37
CA ILE A 76 -6.46 -9.98 -4.63
C ILE A 76 -6.82 -8.77 -5.51
N LEU A 77 -7.71 -8.96 -6.48
CA LEU A 77 -8.15 -7.90 -7.38
C LEU A 77 -9.02 -6.85 -6.66
N SER A 78 -9.78 -7.22 -5.62
CA SER A 78 -10.57 -6.26 -4.83
C SER A 78 -9.73 -5.27 -4.02
N ALA A 79 -8.41 -5.49 -3.90
CA ALA A 79 -7.51 -4.54 -3.26
C ALA A 79 -7.46 -3.18 -3.97
N TYR A 80 -7.54 -3.17 -5.32
CA TYR A 80 -7.47 -1.94 -6.10
C TYR A 80 -8.66 -0.99 -5.87
N PRO A 81 -9.93 -1.43 -6.01
CA PRO A 81 -11.06 -0.56 -5.70
C PRO A 81 -11.12 -0.19 -4.22
N PHE A 82 -10.70 -1.08 -3.31
CA PHE A 82 -10.63 -0.74 -1.88
C PHE A 82 -9.66 0.41 -1.60
N TRP A 83 -8.45 0.36 -2.18
CA TRP A 83 -7.50 1.48 -2.08
C TRP A 83 -8.02 2.75 -2.75
N GLY A 84 -8.67 2.62 -3.91
CA GLY A 84 -9.32 3.76 -4.56
C GLY A 84 -10.28 4.47 -3.62
N ILE A 85 -11.21 3.72 -3.00
CA ILE A 85 -12.16 4.27 -2.02
C ILE A 85 -11.41 4.94 -0.87
N CYS A 86 -10.40 4.28 -0.31
CA CYS A 86 -9.60 4.83 0.78
C CYS A 86 -8.93 6.17 0.39
N PHE A 87 -8.22 6.23 -0.73
CA PHE A 87 -7.55 7.45 -1.16
C PHE A 87 -8.54 8.59 -1.45
N THR A 88 -9.67 8.27 -2.10
CA THR A 88 -10.73 9.25 -2.35
C THR A 88 -11.33 9.75 -1.03
N THR A 89 -11.68 8.87 -0.09
CA THR A 89 -12.23 9.27 1.21
C THR A 89 -11.23 10.12 2.01
N GLY A 90 -9.94 9.75 2.01
CA GLY A 90 -8.90 10.53 2.68
C GLY A 90 -8.73 11.94 2.11
N LEU A 91 -9.00 12.11 0.81
CA LEU A 91 -8.96 13.42 0.14
C LEU A 91 -10.17 14.30 0.49
N PHE A 92 -11.39 13.73 0.53
CA PHE A 92 -12.60 14.47 0.89
C PHE A 92 -12.73 14.73 2.40
N ALA A 93 -12.12 13.89 3.23
CA ALA A 93 -12.16 13.99 4.69
C ALA A 93 -10.73 13.91 5.27
N PRO A 94 -9.92 14.98 5.13
CA PRO A 94 -8.51 15.01 5.56
C PRO A 94 -8.33 14.66 7.04
N ARG A 95 -9.27 15.02 7.91
CA ARG A 95 -9.27 14.63 9.33
C ARG A 95 -9.30 13.12 9.56
N THR A 96 -9.92 12.36 8.66
CA THR A 96 -10.00 10.89 8.73
C THR A 96 -8.91 10.19 7.91
N SER A 97 -8.02 10.95 7.27
CA SER A 97 -7.00 10.41 6.37
C SER A 97 -6.10 9.36 7.05
N GLU A 98 -5.75 9.53 8.33
CA GLU A 98 -4.95 8.56 9.08
C GLU A 98 -5.71 7.25 9.38
N VAL A 99 -7.03 7.33 9.65
CA VAL A 99 -7.90 6.14 9.82
C VAL A 99 -7.94 5.35 8.51
N VAL A 100 -8.10 6.07 7.41
CA VAL A 100 -8.24 5.47 6.08
C VAL A 100 -6.90 4.91 5.59
N ALA A 101 -5.78 5.58 5.90
CA ALA A 101 -4.43 5.07 5.65
C ALA A 101 -4.14 3.80 6.46
N PHE A 102 -4.59 3.73 7.72
CA PHE A 102 -4.50 2.52 8.52
C PHE A 102 -5.28 1.37 7.87
N ALA A 103 -6.51 1.61 7.44
CA ALA A 103 -7.34 0.61 6.77
C ALA A 103 -6.72 0.12 5.45
N SER A 104 -6.21 1.03 4.61
CA SER A 104 -5.55 0.67 3.34
C SER A 104 -4.31 -0.19 3.55
N ASN A 105 -3.49 0.16 4.54
CA ASN A 105 -2.25 -0.53 4.87
C ASN A 105 -2.50 -1.91 5.49
N TYR A 106 -3.51 -2.02 6.35
CA TYR A 106 -3.92 -3.31 6.89
C TYR A 106 -4.43 -4.25 5.79
N TYR A 107 -5.27 -3.74 4.88
CA TYR A 107 -5.76 -4.52 3.75
C TYR A 107 -4.61 -4.97 2.83
N TYR A 108 -3.62 -4.09 2.60
CA TYR A 108 -2.39 -4.43 1.88
C TYR A 108 -1.65 -5.62 2.52
N ALA A 109 -1.46 -5.58 3.84
CA ALA A 109 -0.81 -6.66 4.58
C ALA A 109 -1.56 -7.99 4.46
N VAL A 110 -2.90 -7.96 4.57
CA VAL A 110 -3.74 -9.15 4.39
C VAL A 110 -3.67 -9.68 2.94
N GLY A 111 -3.65 -8.79 1.96
CA GLY A 111 -3.51 -9.12 0.54
C GLY A 111 -2.22 -9.89 0.24
N LEU A 112 -1.10 -9.49 0.84
CA LEU A 112 0.19 -10.19 0.73
C LEU A 112 0.14 -11.62 1.26
N LYS A 113 -0.42 -11.80 2.46
CA LYS A 113 -0.60 -13.12 3.04
C LYS A 113 -1.43 -14.02 2.12
N LYS A 114 -2.54 -13.49 1.60
CA LYS A 114 -3.41 -14.22 0.66
C LYS A 114 -2.71 -14.54 -0.65
N PHE A 115 -1.87 -13.64 -1.16
CA PHE A 115 -1.07 -13.91 -2.34
C PHE A 115 -0.08 -15.07 -2.13
N VAL A 116 0.65 -15.09 -1.02
CA VAL A 116 1.58 -16.20 -0.72
C VAL A 116 0.82 -17.52 -0.60
N GLN A 117 -0.35 -17.52 0.04
CA GLN A 117 -1.22 -18.69 0.11
C GLN A 117 -1.68 -19.15 -1.27
N TYR A 118 -2.07 -18.22 -2.15
CA TYR A 118 -2.46 -18.50 -3.52
C TYR A 118 -1.32 -19.15 -4.32
N VAL A 119 -0.09 -18.66 -4.17
CA VAL A 119 1.09 -19.27 -4.79
C VAL A 119 1.27 -20.70 -4.29
N ILE A 120 1.24 -20.93 -2.97
CA ILE A 120 1.39 -22.30 -2.41
C ILE A 120 0.29 -23.23 -2.93
N GLN A 121 -0.96 -22.78 -2.97
CA GLN A 121 -2.09 -23.56 -3.47
C GLN A 121 -1.94 -23.92 -4.95
N HIS A 122 -1.37 -23.02 -5.76
CA HIS A 122 -1.19 -23.28 -7.18
C HIS A 122 -0.21 -24.42 -7.46
N TYR A 123 0.84 -24.55 -6.65
CA TYR A 123 1.79 -25.66 -6.75
C TYR A 123 1.31 -26.91 -5.98
N GLY A 124 0.13 -26.87 -5.35
CA GLY A 124 -0.46 -27.97 -4.59
C GLY A 124 0.10 -28.14 -3.17
N SER A 125 1.42 -27.96 -2.98
CA SER A 125 2.04 -28.04 -1.65
C SER A 125 3.29 -27.16 -1.53
N ARG A 126 3.74 -26.92 -0.29
CA ARG A 126 4.99 -26.19 -0.02
C ARG A 126 6.19 -26.99 -0.53
N GLU A 127 6.11 -28.32 -0.45
CA GLU A 127 7.11 -29.27 -0.91
C GLU A 127 7.25 -29.22 -2.43
N ALA A 128 6.13 -29.28 -3.16
CA ALA A 128 6.08 -29.21 -4.62
C ALA A 128 6.56 -27.84 -5.12
N LEU A 129 6.23 -26.76 -4.42
CA LEU A 129 6.78 -25.43 -4.71
C LEU A 129 8.30 -25.44 -4.57
N VAL A 130 8.84 -25.87 -3.43
CA VAL A 130 10.29 -25.89 -3.22
C VAL A 130 10.99 -26.80 -4.23
N GLU A 131 10.40 -27.93 -4.59
CA GLU A 131 10.93 -28.86 -5.58
C GLU A 131 10.95 -28.27 -6.99
N ALA A 132 9.86 -27.63 -7.42
CA ALA A 132 9.80 -26.88 -8.68
C ALA A 132 10.85 -25.75 -8.73
N LEU A 133 11.17 -25.17 -7.58
CA LEU A 133 12.14 -24.07 -7.44
C LEU A 133 13.59 -24.54 -7.22
N LYS A 134 13.87 -25.83 -7.02
CA LYS A 134 15.25 -26.34 -6.84
C LYS A 134 16.13 -26.13 -8.08
N GLY A 135 15.53 -26.09 -9.28
CA GLY A 135 16.23 -25.87 -10.54
C GLY A 135 16.58 -24.40 -10.81
N ASP A 136 15.83 -23.47 -10.22
CA ASP A 136 15.98 -22.04 -10.43
C ASP A 136 16.89 -21.43 -9.34
N LYS A 137 18.16 -21.15 -9.68
CA LYS A 137 19.16 -20.48 -8.79
C LYS A 137 18.85 -18.99 -8.58
N VAL A 138 17.60 -18.65 -8.28
CA VAL A 138 17.08 -17.26 -8.26
C VAL A 138 16.93 -16.74 -6.82
N VAL A 139 17.17 -17.57 -5.80
CA VAL A 139 16.99 -17.20 -4.39
C VAL A 139 18.30 -16.69 -3.77
N PRO A 140 18.36 -15.42 -3.32
CA PRO A 140 19.51 -14.90 -2.59
C PRO A 140 19.70 -15.62 -1.24
N SER A 141 20.95 -15.76 -0.79
CA SER A 141 21.31 -16.49 0.44
C SER A 141 20.59 -16.00 1.71
N ASN A 142 20.27 -14.70 1.77
CA ASN A 142 19.82 -14.06 3.00
C ASN A 142 18.34 -13.64 2.93
N PRO A 143 17.48 -14.12 3.84
CA PRO A 143 16.05 -13.77 3.88
C PRO A 143 15.77 -12.43 4.58
N VAL A 144 16.81 -11.76 5.09
CA VAL A 144 16.75 -10.45 5.76
C VAL A 144 17.59 -9.49 4.91
N PRO A 145 17.20 -8.21 4.71
CA PRO A 145 18.01 -7.25 3.99
C PRO A 145 19.25 -6.90 4.82
N CYS A 146 20.23 -7.80 4.84
CA CYS A 146 21.55 -7.53 5.35
C CYS A 146 22.35 -6.98 4.18
N CYS A 147 22.57 -5.66 4.19
CA CYS A 147 23.47 -4.91 3.34
C CYS A 147 23.14 -4.95 1.84
N PHE A 148 22.72 -3.79 1.31
CA PHE A 148 22.34 -3.55 -0.07
C PHE A 148 23.41 -3.87 -1.14
N VAL A 149 24.60 -4.41 -0.80
CA VAL A 149 25.72 -4.53 -1.78
C VAL A 149 26.62 -5.79 -1.69
N CYS A 150 26.79 -6.53 -0.57
CA CYS A 150 28.05 -7.32 -0.46
C CYS A 150 28.07 -8.85 -0.25
N CYS A 151 26.98 -9.63 -0.07
CA CYS A 151 27.15 -11.08 0.24
C CYS A 151 25.99 -12.01 -0.24
N CYS A 152 25.54 -11.91 -1.49
CA CYS A 152 24.50 -12.80 -2.01
C CYS A 152 25.08 -14.00 -2.79
N HIS A 153 25.45 -15.09 -2.10
CA HIS A 153 25.68 -16.37 -2.77
C HIS A 153 24.33 -17.07 -3.02
N ASN A 154 23.91 -17.22 -4.28
CA ASN A 154 22.64 -17.88 -4.60
C ASN A 154 22.70 -19.35 -4.20
N GLN A 155 21.86 -19.75 -3.25
CA GLN A 155 21.77 -21.11 -2.77
C GLN A 155 20.40 -21.71 -3.08
N PRO A 156 20.31 -23.04 -3.28
CA PRO A 156 19.04 -23.70 -3.57
C PRO A 156 18.03 -23.47 -2.44
N LEU A 157 16.77 -23.26 -2.82
CA LEU A 157 15.68 -23.04 -1.88
C LEU A 157 15.41 -24.34 -1.11
N SER A 158 15.38 -24.26 0.21
CA SER A 158 15.01 -25.38 1.10
C SER A 158 13.69 -25.08 1.81
N LEU A 159 12.99 -26.12 2.27
CA LEU A 159 11.71 -25.97 2.99
C LEU A 159 11.85 -25.10 4.25
N LYS A 160 12.96 -25.23 4.98
CA LYS A 160 13.24 -24.41 6.17
C LYS A 160 13.38 -22.93 5.80
N ARG A 161 14.05 -22.63 4.67
CA ARG A 161 14.22 -21.26 4.16
C ARG A 161 12.91 -20.68 3.63
N PHE A 162 12.13 -21.48 2.92
CA PHE A 162 10.81 -21.07 2.45
C PHE A 162 9.87 -20.71 3.61
N ARG A 163 9.84 -21.53 4.69
CA ARG A 163 9.07 -21.18 5.89
C ARG A 163 9.55 -19.88 6.53
N LYS A 164 10.87 -19.63 6.57
CA LYS A 164 11.42 -18.37 7.08
C LYS A 164 10.98 -17.19 6.20
N LEU A 165 10.95 -17.35 4.89
CA LEU A 165 10.48 -16.34 3.94
C LEU A 165 8.97 -16.06 4.08
N GLU A 166 8.16 -17.12 4.27
CA GLU A 166 6.73 -17.02 4.59
C GLU A 166 6.52 -16.22 5.89
N TRP A 167 7.30 -16.50 6.93
CA TRP A 167 7.31 -15.73 8.18
C TRP A 167 7.69 -14.26 7.99
N VAL A 168 8.69 -13.98 7.16
CA VAL A 168 9.12 -12.62 6.82
C VAL A 168 8.03 -11.84 6.10
N VAL A 169 7.20 -12.49 5.28
CA VAL A 169 6.02 -11.84 4.69
C VAL A 169 4.90 -11.70 5.73
N TYR A 170 4.71 -12.70 6.60
CA TYR A 170 3.60 -12.71 7.55
C TYR A 170 3.79 -11.75 8.73
N GLN A 171 5.02 -11.34 9.05
CA GLN A 171 5.30 -10.37 10.11
C GLN A 171 4.52 -9.06 9.90
N VAL A 172 4.32 -8.65 8.65
CA VAL A 172 3.70 -7.38 8.28
C VAL A 172 2.23 -7.33 8.70
N VAL A 173 1.56 -8.49 8.72
CA VAL A 173 0.15 -8.65 9.14
C VAL A 173 -0.04 -8.40 10.63
N TRP A 174 1.02 -8.57 11.43
CA TRP A 174 1.00 -8.31 12.87
C TRP A 174 1.56 -6.92 13.21
N ILE A 175 2.60 -6.50 12.50
CA ILE A 175 3.24 -5.19 12.73
C ILE A 175 2.28 -4.05 12.37
N TYR A 176 1.60 -4.11 11.21
CA TYR A 176 0.69 -3.04 10.79
C TYR A 176 -0.46 -2.76 11.76
N PRO A 177 -1.25 -3.74 12.23
CA PRO A 177 -2.34 -3.44 13.16
C PRO A 177 -1.81 -2.91 14.49
N VAL A 178 -0.69 -3.42 15.02
CA VAL A 178 -0.15 -2.96 16.31
C VAL A 178 0.40 -1.54 16.21
N PHE A 179 1.37 -1.31 15.33
CA PHE A 179 2.04 -0.02 15.22
C PHE A 179 1.16 1.04 14.55
N GLY A 180 0.34 0.63 13.57
CA GLY A 180 -0.63 1.52 12.92
C GLY A 180 -1.77 1.93 13.85
N PHE A 181 -2.24 1.04 14.75
CA PHE A 181 -3.22 1.41 15.76
C PHE A 181 -2.62 2.38 16.79
N LEU A 182 -1.39 2.15 17.24
CA LEU A 182 -0.69 3.08 18.12
C LEU A 182 -0.53 4.47 17.47
N GLN A 183 -0.15 4.51 16.20
CA GLN A 183 -0.07 5.75 15.44
C GLN A 183 -1.43 6.45 15.34
N LEU A 184 -2.52 5.70 15.11
CA LEU A 184 -3.87 6.24 15.04
C LEU A 184 -4.33 6.82 16.39
N VAL A 185 -4.06 6.10 17.49
CA VAL A 185 -4.38 6.55 18.85
C VAL A 185 -3.60 7.84 19.18
N MET A 186 -2.31 7.90 18.88
CA MET A 186 -1.52 9.11 19.09
C MET A 186 -2.03 10.30 18.27
N PHE A 187 -2.41 10.05 17.01
CA PHE A 187 -3.00 11.09 16.16
C PHE A 187 -4.33 11.60 16.73
N ALA A 188 -5.19 10.70 17.22
CA ALA A 188 -6.48 11.07 17.79
C ALA A 188 -6.35 11.84 19.11
N GLU A 189 -5.45 11.42 20.00
CA GLU A 189 -5.25 12.00 21.33
C GLU A 189 -4.57 13.38 21.26
N PHE A 190 -3.50 13.51 20.46
CA PHE A 190 -2.72 14.75 20.37
C PHE A 190 -3.15 15.64 19.21
N TYR A 191 -4.37 15.45 18.70
CA TYR A 191 -4.93 16.24 17.62
C TYR A 191 -4.93 17.74 18.01
N GLY A 192 -4.26 18.58 17.21
CA GLY A 192 -4.14 20.02 17.45
C GLY A 192 -3.10 20.45 18.50
N ARG A 193 -2.46 19.51 19.20
CA ARG A 193 -1.39 19.77 20.19
C ARG A 193 -0.13 18.94 19.89
N MET A 194 0.23 18.83 18.61
CA MET A 194 1.40 18.07 18.18
C MET A 194 2.70 18.79 18.58
N THR A 195 3.27 18.38 19.70
CA THR A 195 4.63 18.74 20.08
C THR A 195 5.64 18.02 19.18
N ILE A 196 6.86 18.54 19.10
CA ILE A 196 7.97 17.93 18.35
C ILE A 196 8.20 16.47 18.78
N ALA A 197 8.11 16.19 20.09
CA ALA A 197 8.26 14.84 20.61
C ALA A 197 7.19 13.87 20.06
N VAL A 198 5.92 14.28 20.04
CA VAL A 198 4.82 13.47 19.49
C VAL A 198 5.01 13.22 17.99
N ARG A 199 5.41 14.25 17.22
CA ARG A 199 5.72 14.11 15.79
C ARG A 199 6.84 13.11 15.54
N LEU A 200 7.91 13.17 16.34
CA LEU A 200 9.04 12.25 16.24
C LEU A 200 8.63 10.81 16.54
N VAL A 201 7.83 10.58 17.59
CA VAL A 201 7.32 9.24 17.91
C VAL A 201 6.43 8.71 16.80
N MET A 202 5.51 9.52 16.26
CA MET A 202 4.68 9.11 15.11
C MET A 202 5.52 8.80 13.86
N ALA A 203 6.58 9.58 13.60
CA ALA A 203 7.51 9.31 12.50
C ALA A 203 8.30 8.00 12.71
N LEU A 204 8.72 7.70 13.95
CA LEU A 204 9.37 6.42 14.28
C LEU A 204 8.42 5.24 14.08
N LEU A 205 7.17 5.33 14.56
CA LEU A 205 6.16 4.29 14.37
C LEU A 205 5.89 4.03 12.88
N GLY A 206 5.68 5.10 12.10
CA GLY A 206 5.52 5.02 10.65
C GLY A 206 6.77 4.46 9.95
N GLY A 207 7.96 4.84 10.41
CA GLY A 207 9.23 4.31 9.92
C GLY A 207 9.37 2.79 10.14
N VAL A 208 8.96 2.28 11.32
CA VAL A 208 8.93 0.84 11.60
C VAL A 208 7.98 0.10 10.65
N CYS A 209 6.76 0.63 10.44
CA CYS A 209 5.80 0.06 9.48
C CYS A 209 6.38 0.03 8.05
N THR A 210 7.01 1.11 7.62
CA THR A 210 7.59 1.23 6.28
C THR A 210 8.79 0.30 6.10
N CYS A 211 9.70 0.23 7.07
CA CYS A 211 10.81 -0.74 7.07
C CYS A 211 10.30 -2.18 7.00
N SER A 212 9.31 -2.54 7.82
CA SER A 212 8.67 -3.87 7.79
C SER A 212 8.07 -4.19 6.42
N SER A 213 7.48 -3.18 5.78
CA SER A 213 6.89 -3.27 4.45
C SER A 213 7.92 -3.50 3.36
N PHE A 214 9.08 -2.84 3.43
CA PHE A 214 10.20 -3.11 2.52
C PHE A 214 10.78 -4.52 2.70
N VAL A 215 10.94 -4.97 3.95
CA VAL A 215 11.37 -6.36 4.23
C VAL A 215 10.37 -7.36 3.66
N CYS A 216 9.07 -7.08 3.81
CA CYS A 216 8.01 -7.90 3.22
C CYS A 216 8.05 -7.89 1.68
N LEU A 217 8.26 -6.74 1.06
CA LEU A 217 8.40 -6.62 -0.40
C LEU A 217 9.59 -7.43 -0.90
N TYR A 218 10.71 -7.40 -0.19
CA TYR A 218 11.88 -8.22 -0.51
C TYR A 218 11.54 -9.71 -0.52
N GLY A 219 10.85 -10.19 0.53
CA GLY A 219 10.38 -11.58 0.60
C GLY A 219 9.42 -11.93 -0.54
N TYR A 220 8.52 -11.01 -0.87
CA TYR A 220 7.59 -11.14 -1.99
C TYR A 220 8.29 -11.21 -3.36
N ILE A 221 9.30 -10.37 -3.60
CA ILE A 221 10.07 -10.37 -4.86
C ILE A 221 10.81 -11.69 -5.03
N ILE A 222 11.35 -12.27 -3.95
CA ILE A 222 12.00 -13.58 -4.01
C ILE A 222 10.98 -14.67 -4.38
N ILE A 223 9.85 -14.75 -3.65
CA ILE A 223 8.80 -15.74 -3.95
C ILE A 223 8.27 -15.53 -5.37
N GLY A 224 8.01 -14.30 -5.77
CA GLY A 224 7.45 -13.93 -7.06
C GLY A 224 8.43 -14.13 -8.23
N GLY A 225 9.71 -13.88 -8.03
CA GLY A 225 10.77 -14.10 -9.01
C GLY A 225 10.90 -15.59 -9.35
N SER A 226 10.80 -16.45 -8.36
CA SER A 226 10.82 -17.90 -8.56
C SER A 226 9.48 -18.47 -9.05
N SER A 227 8.38 -17.76 -8.86
CA SER A 227 7.04 -18.15 -9.34
C SER A 227 6.70 -17.62 -10.73
N ARG A 228 7.67 -17.05 -11.46
CA ARG A 228 7.48 -16.39 -12.77
C ARG A 228 6.82 -17.28 -13.83
N PHE A 229 7.03 -18.60 -13.75
CA PHE A 229 6.41 -19.56 -14.66
C PHE A 229 4.89 -19.72 -14.42
N THR A 230 4.45 -19.64 -13.17
CA THR A 230 3.02 -19.74 -12.79
C THR A 230 2.27 -18.42 -12.98
N LEU A 231 2.96 -17.27 -12.91
CA LEU A 231 2.37 -15.93 -12.87
C LEU A 231 2.37 -15.17 -14.21
N LYS A 232 2.79 -15.77 -15.34
CA LYS A 232 2.70 -15.11 -16.66
C LYS A 232 1.30 -14.59 -16.99
N GLN A 233 0.26 -15.25 -16.46
CA GLN A 233 -1.14 -14.89 -16.70
C GLN A 233 -1.63 -13.71 -15.85
N PHE A 234 -0.87 -13.26 -14.85
CA PHE A 234 -1.25 -12.15 -14.00
C PHE A 234 -0.04 -11.25 -13.73
N ARG A 235 0.04 -10.12 -14.46
CA ARG A 235 0.99 -9.00 -14.24
C ARG A 235 0.81 -8.30 -12.87
N TYR A 236 0.30 -8.99 -11.85
CA TYR A 236 0.05 -8.46 -10.50
C TYR A 236 1.32 -7.99 -9.79
N GLN A 237 2.49 -8.59 -10.06
CA GLN A 237 3.74 -8.21 -9.41
C GLN A 237 4.11 -6.73 -9.65
N GLY A 238 3.94 -6.24 -10.89
CA GLY A 238 4.26 -4.84 -11.22
C GLY A 238 3.36 -3.86 -10.49
N LYS A 239 2.04 -4.11 -10.50
CA LYS A 239 1.05 -3.27 -9.82
C LYS A 239 1.31 -3.17 -8.31
N PHE A 240 1.71 -4.29 -7.70
CA PHE A 240 1.97 -4.37 -6.27
C PHE A 240 3.25 -3.60 -5.84
N ILE A 241 4.31 -3.68 -6.66
CA ILE A 241 5.54 -2.90 -6.46
C ILE A 241 5.24 -1.40 -6.56
N THR A 242 4.44 -0.99 -7.55
CA THR A 242 4.06 0.43 -7.72
C THR A 242 3.38 0.99 -6.47
N VAL A 243 2.43 0.24 -5.89
CA VAL A 243 1.76 0.69 -4.66
C VAL A 243 2.73 0.79 -3.49
N GLN A 244 3.65 -0.16 -3.35
CA GLN A 244 4.63 -0.12 -2.28
C GLN A 244 5.60 1.07 -2.41
N MET A 245 6.03 1.37 -3.63
CA MET A 245 6.86 2.55 -3.92
C MET A 245 6.10 3.84 -3.61
N LEU A 246 4.80 3.89 -3.92
CA LEU A 246 3.93 5.03 -3.58
C LEU A 246 3.82 5.23 -2.06
N VAL A 247 3.57 4.17 -1.29
CA VAL A 247 3.49 4.24 0.18
C VAL A 247 4.84 4.66 0.79
N GLY A 248 5.94 4.12 0.27
CA GLY A 248 7.29 4.52 0.67
C GLY A 248 7.54 6.00 0.41
N PHE A 249 7.20 6.49 -0.79
CA PHE A 249 7.34 7.90 -1.16
C PHE A 249 6.48 8.81 -0.27
N ASN A 250 5.23 8.44 0.00
CA ASN A 250 4.34 9.20 0.89
C ASN A 250 4.88 9.28 2.32
N THR A 251 5.47 8.21 2.84
CA THR A 251 6.09 8.22 4.17
C THR A 251 7.29 9.16 4.20
N LEU A 252 8.14 9.10 3.17
CA LEU A 252 9.29 10.01 3.04
C LEU A 252 8.84 11.47 2.95
N GLN A 253 7.82 11.76 2.16
CA GLN A 253 7.25 13.10 2.06
C GLN A 253 6.74 13.61 3.42
N LYS A 254 5.96 12.80 4.14
CA LYS A 254 5.46 13.14 5.49
C LYS A 254 6.61 13.40 6.47
N SER A 255 7.64 12.56 6.47
CA SER A 255 8.81 12.73 7.34
C SER A 255 9.60 14.00 7.04
N THR A 256 9.81 14.32 5.75
CA THR A 256 10.50 15.55 5.33
C THR A 256 9.73 16.79 5.74
N ILE A 257 8.41 16.80 5.57
CA ILE A 257 7.54 17.91 6.00
C ILE A 257 7.60 18.08 7.52
N ASN A 258 7.56 16.99 8.29
CA ASN A 258 7.66 17.02 9.74
C ASN A 258 9.00 17.52 10.26
N LEU A 259 10.08 17.40 9.48
CA LEU A 259 11.42 17.90 9.84
C LEU A 259 11.61 19.38 9.50
N LEU A 260 10.93 19.88 8.47
CA LEU A 260 11.02 21.26 7.99
C LEU A 260 10.06 22.23 8.69
N SER A 261 9.02 21.71 9.36
CA SER A 261 8.04 22.47 10.16
C SER A 261 8.40 22.51 11.64
#